data_AF-A0A1F8U1N3-F1
#
_entry.id   AF-A0A1F8U1N3-F1
#
_cell.length_a   1.000
_cell.length_b   1.000
_cell.length_c   1.000
_cell.angle_alpha   90.00
_cell.angle_beta   90.00
_cell.angle_gamma   90.00
#
_symmetry.space_group_name_H-M   'P 1'
#
loop_
_entity.id
_entity.type
_entity.pdbx_description
1 polymer ?
#
loop_
_entity_poly.entity_id
_entity_poly.type
_entity_poly.pdbx_seq_one_letter_code
_entity_poly.pdbx_strand_id
1 'polypeptide(L)'
;MNKFLGKKKSILMLVMIALLITIPFSIYAASSSWSSTAASYGPSTGSVQTVATNYTYPTSDKLKVYSTFKYTSSAITAIKNYYNNNSYYPGIDITDIGSNSHIDATGWYYTNLPNGKFDTDDDDWNTWYEETEITSLSPNSMVAGTTYYFDVEFREMYGEYDVPDKSFSGTFEVNTSESEAAGSEYNTVHFSRLTNVGYTTTQ
;
A
#
# COMPACT_ATOMS: atom_id res chain seq x y z
N MET A 1 -21.16 49.31 40.11
CA MET A 1 -20.20 49.31 38.98
C MET A 1 -19.66 47.90 38.65
N ASN A 2 -20.47 46.84 38.69
CA ASN A 2 -19.99 45.43 38.57
C ASN A 2 -20.64 44.58 37.45
N LYS A 3 -21.54 45.15 36.62
CA LYS A 3 -22.24 44.36 35.57
C LYS A 3 -21.42 44.08 34.30
N PHE A 4 -20.25 44.70 34.14
CA PHE A 4 -19.42 44.53 32.93
C PHE A 4 -18.37 43.40 33.02
N LEU A 5 -18.09 42.84 34.20
CA LEU A 5 -17.08 41.77 34.35
C LEU A 5 -17.60 40.37 33.99
N GLY A 6 -18.92 40.11 34.10
CA GLY A 6 -19.50 38.79 33.83
C GLY A 6 -19.46 38.39 32.35
N LYS A 7 -19.77 39.32 31.43
CA LYS A 7 -19.81 39.04 29.99
C LYS A 7 -18.43 38.73 29.37
N LYS A 8 -17.33 39.27 29.94
CA LYS A 8 -15.97 39.03 29.45
C LYS A 8 -15.47 37.61 29.74
N LYS A 9 -15.90 37.01 30.86
CA LYS A 9 -15.51 35.63 31.24
C LYS A 9 -16.18 34.58 30.35
N SER A 10 -17.43 34.79 29.94
CA SER A 10 -18.16 33.86 29.05
C SER A 10 -17.62 33.82 27.63
N ILE A 11 -17.13 34.96 27.09
CA ILE A 11 -16.53 35.01 25.75
C ILE A 11 -15.17 34.30 25.74
N LEU A 12 -14.35 34.48 26.78
CA LEU A 12 -13.05 33.82 26.90
C LEU A 12 -13.19 32.28 26.96
N MET A 13 -14.23 31.78 27.63
CA MET A 13 -14.50 30.34 27.74
C MET A 13 -14.95 29.73 26.41
N LEU A 14 -15.77 30.44 25.62
CA LEU A 14 -16.17 30.02 24.28
C LEU A 14 -14.98 30.02 23.29
N VAL A 15 -14.07 30.98 23.39
CA VAL A 15 -12.85 31.01 22.56
C VAL A 15 -11.92 29.86 22.92
N MET A 16 -11.78 29.49 24.20
CA MET A 16 -10.97 28.33 24.60
C MET A 16 -11.57 26.98 24.16
N ILE A 17 -12.91 26.83 24.21
CA ILE A 17 -13.57 25.62 23.70
C ILE A 17 -13.44 25.54 22.18
N ALA A 18 -13.55 26.65 21.46
CA ALA A 18 -13.34 26.67 20.01
C ALA A 18 -11.87 26.40 19.62
N LEU A 19 -10.89 26.80 20.44
CA LEU A 19 -9.47 26.52 20.22
C LEU A 19 -9.10 25.05 20.52
N LEU A 20 -9.86 24.37 21.38
CA LEU A 20 -9.66 22.95 21.73
C LEU A 20 -10.24 21.97 20.69
N ILE A 21 -11.08 22.43 19.76
CA ILE A 21 -11.77 21.56 18.78
C ILE A 21 -11.03 21.45 17.44
N THR A 22 -9.93 22.18 17.24
CA THR A 22 -9.13 22.11 16.00
C THR A 22 -7.75 21.50 16.26
N ILE A 23 -7.68 20.36 16.94
CA ILE A 23 -6.47 19.53 16.85
C ILE A 23 -6.51 18.89 15.46
N PRO A 24 -5.62 19.27 14.52
CA PRO A 24 -5.56 18.57 13.26
C PRO A 24 -5.18 17.12 13.56
N PHE A 25 -6.04 16.17 13.18
CA PHE A 25 -5.63 14.78 13.08
C PHE A 25 -4.54 14.73 12.00
N SER A 26 -3.30 14.55 12.43
CA SER A 26 -2.18 14.32 11.52
C SER A 26 -2.37 12.94 10.90
N ILE A 27 -2.85 12.89 9.67
CA ILE A 27 -2.76 11.69 8.85
C ILE A 27 -1.27 11.51 8.54
N TYR A 28 -0.63 10.54 9.18
CA TYR A 28 0.72 10.14 8.81
C TYR A 28 0.64 9.47 7.44
N ALA A 29 1.19 10.15 6.45
CA ALA A 29 1.43 9.59 5.14
C ALA A 29 2.92 9.64 4.85
N ALA A 30 3.49 8.47 4.55
CA ALA A 30 4.82 8.38 3.99
C ALA A 30 4.69 8.09 2.50
N SER A 31 5.63 8.59 1.72
CA SER A 31 5.64 8.37 0.28
C SER A 31 7.06 8.17 -0.22
N SER A 32 7.17 7.42 -1.31
CA SER A 32 8.41 7.15 -2.00
C SER A 32 8.15 7.13 -3.51
N SER A 33 9.19 7.39 -4.30
CA SER A 33 9.09 7.35 -5.76
C SER A 33 10.37 6.80 -6.39
N TRP A 34 10.24 6.31 -7.62
CA TRP A 34 11.36 5.81 -8.40
C TRP A 34 11.30 6.36 -9.83
N SER A 35 12.47 6.47 -10.45
CA SER A 35 12.63 7.05 -11.79
C SER A 35 13.65 6.31 -12.66
N SER A 36 13.78 5.00 -12.46
CA SER A 36 14.61 4.14 -13.28
C SER A 36 13.96 2.77 -13.42
N THR A 37 14.13 2.14 -14.58
CA THR A 37 13.65 0.78 -14.81
C THR A 37 14.48 -0.19 -13.97
N ALA A 38 13.85 -0.88 -13.02
CA ALA A 38 14.52 -1.88 -12.18
C ALA A 38 14.77 -3.22 -12.89
N ALA A 39 14.01 -3.50 -13.95
CA ALA A 39 14.14 -4.67 -14.81
C ALA A 39 13.77 -4.30 -16.25
N SER A 40 14.14 -5.11 -17.25
CA SER A 40 13.77 -4.84 -18.65
C SER A 40 12.26 -4.78 -18.90
N TYR A 41 11.48 -5.46 -18.06
CA TYR A 41 10.02 -5.54 -18.10
C TYR A 41 9.34 -4.59 -17.09
N GLY A 42 10.08 -4.02 -16.14
CA GLY A 42 9.52 -3.26 -15.03
C GLY A 42 9.02 -1.87 -15.41
N PRO A 43 8.20 -1.22 -14.55
CA PRO A 43 7.83 0.17 -14.73
C PRO A 43 9.08 1.07 -14.61
N SER A 44 9.14 2.09 -15.47
CA SER A 44 10.26 3.04 -15.49
C SER A 44 10.14 4.13 -14.43
N THR A 45 8.91 4.44 -14.02
CA THR A 45 8.61 5.48 -13.05
C THR A 45 7.39 5.08 -12.24
N GLY A 46 7.32 5.58 -11.02
CA GLY A 46 6.14 5.45 -10.19
C GLY A 46 6.33 6.05 -8.81
N SER A 47 5.28 5.96 -8.02
CA SER A 47 5.26 6.41 -6.63
C SER A 47 4.35 5.53 -5.82
N VAL A 48 4.72 5.36 -4.56
CA VAL A 48 3.93 4.66 -3.55
C VAL A 48 3.68 5.60 -2.37
N GLN A 49 2.50 5.51 -1.77
CA GLN A 49 2.12 6.25 -0.58
C GLN A 49 1.42 5.33 0.41
N THR A 50 1.78 5.41 1.68
CA THR A 50 1.08 4.75 2.79
C THR A 50 0.17 5.76 3.48
N VAL A 51 -1.04 5.34 3.87
CA VAL A 51 -2.01 6.18 4.57
C VAL A 51 -2.69 5.35 5.64
N ALA A 52 -2.50 5.73 6.91
CA ALA A 52 -3.27 5.16 8.00
C ALA A 52 -4.75 5.56 7.86
N THR A 53 -5.66 4.59 7.96
CA THR A 53 -7.10 4.79 7.78
C THR A 53 -7.89 4.39 9.04
N ASN A 54 -9.01 5.09 9.25
CA ASN A 54 -9.84 5.11 10.45
C ASN A 54 -9.74 3.90 11.39
N TYR A 55 -9.25 4.18 12.59
CA TYR A 55 -9.45 3.38 13.80
C TYR A 55 -10.94 3.36 14.18
N THR A 56 -11.49 2.17 14.38
CA THR A 56 -12.78 2.01 15.08
C THR A 56 -12.61 0.95 16.16
N TYR A 57 -12.20 1.33 17.37
CA TYR A 57 -12.13 0.39 18.50
C TYR A 57 -13.39 -0.49 18.56
N PRO A 58 -13.28 -1.84 18.57
CA PRO A 58 -12.08 -2.64 18.83
C PRO A 58 -11.30 -3.13 17.58
N THR A 59 -11.60 -2.62 16.38
CA THR A 59 -11.01 -3.13 15.13
C THR A 59 -9.59 -2.61 14.93
N SER A 60 -8.70 -3.54 14.55
CA SER A 60 -7.33 -3.33 14.03
C SER A 60 -7.19 -2.05 13.20
N ASP A 61 -6.09 -1.34 13.39
CA ASP A 61 -5.71 -0.24 12.50
C ASP A 61 -5.53 -0.76 11.08
N LYS A 62 -6.05 0.02 10.12
CA LYS A 62 -5.96 -0.28 8.70
C LYS A 62 -4.99 0.66 8.03
N LEU A 63 -4.16 0.13 7.16
CA LEU A 63 -3.19 0.87 6.38
C LEU A 63 -3.47 0.68 4.91
N LYS A 64 -3.67 1.78 4.18
CA LYS A 64 -3.79 1.73 2.73
C LYS A 64 -2.46 2.07 2.08
N VAL A 65 -2.07 1.27 1.11
CA VAL A 65 -0.92 1.52 0.25
C VAL A 65 -1.45 1.85 -1.14
N TYR A 66 -1.08 3.02 -1.64
CA TYR A 66 -1.45 3.51 -2.97
C TYR A 66 -0.21 3.51 -3.84
N SER A 67 -0.19 2.67 -4.88
CA SER A 67 0.91 2.63 -5.85
C SER A 67 0.44 3.08 -7.22
N THR A 68 1.21 3.95 -7.87
CA THR A 68 1.00 4.33 -9.27
C THR A 68 2.30 4.20 -10.05
N PHE A 69 2.21 3.71 -11.28
CA PHE A 69 3.41 3.38 -12.07
C PHE A 69 3.16 3.48 -13.58
N LYS A 70 4.25 3.64 -14.34
CA LYS A 70 4.23 3.76 -15.81
C LYS A 70 5.33 2.93 -16.43
N TYR A 71 5.00 2.28 -17.55
CA TYR A 71 5.94 1.54 -18.37
C TYR A 71 6.40 2.37 -19.57
N THR A 72 7.67 2.21 -19.94
CA THR A 72 8.20 2.68 -21.23
C THR A 72 7.73 1.78 -22.37
N SER A 73 7.86 2.29 -23.61
CA SER A 73 7.61 1.48 -24.81
C SER A 73 8.50 0.24 -24.89
N SER A 74 9.77 0.34 -24.45
CA SER A 74 10.69 -0.80 -24.37
C SER A 74 10.23 -1.84 -23.36
N ALA A 75 9.78 -1.42 -22.17
CA ALA A 75 9.27 -2.34 -21.14
C ALA A 75 8.00 -3.06 -21.60
N ILE A 76 7.03 -2.34 -22.19
CA ILE A 76 5.84 -2.96 -22.77
C ILE A 76 6.18 -3.95 -23.90
N THR A 77 7.19 -3.63 -24.71
CA THR A 77 7.67 -4.55 -25.76
C THR A 77 8.28 -5.80 -25.14
N ALA A 78 9.09 -5.65 -24.10
CA ALA A 78 9.69 -6.76 -23.36
C ALA A 78 8.60 -7.66 -22.73
N ILE A 79 7.64 -7.07 -22.02
CA ILE A 79 6.48 -7.78 -21.43
C ILE A 79 5.76 -8.63 -22.49
N LYS A 80 5.40 -8.02 -23.63
CA LYS A 80 4.67 -8.73 -24.69
C LYS A 80 5.48 -9.85 -25.30
N ASN A 81 6.79 -9.64 -25.47
CA ASN A 81 7.68 -10.67 -26.00
C ASN A 81 7.86 -11.82 -25.01
N TYR A 82 8.07 -11.54 -23.72
CA TYR A 82 8.20 -12.58 -22.69
C TYR A 82 6.92 -13.38 -22.54
N TYR A 83 5.76 -12.71 -22.49
CA TYR A 83 4.46 -13.38 -22.43
C TYR A 83 4.25 -14.33 -23.63
N ASN A 84 4.52 -13.88 -24.86
CA ASN A 84 4.33 -14.73 -26.04
C ASN A 84 5.30 -15.93 -26.11
N ASN A 85 6.45 -15.86 -25.43
CA ASN A 85 7.47 -16.92 -25.45
C ASN A 85 7.34 -17.90 -24.28
N ASN A 86 7.04 -17.40 -23.08
CA ASN A 86 7.11 -18.17 -21.83
C ASN A 86 5.80 -18.16 -21.03
N SER A 87 4.78 -17.42 -21.47
CA SER A 87 3.53 -17.20 -20.71
C SER A 87 3.77 -16.56 -19.34
N TYR A 88 4.73 -15.63 -19.26
CA TYR A 88 4.98 -14.86 -18.03
C TYR A 88 4.08 -13.64 -17.99
N TYR A 89 3.54 -13.38 -16.80
CA TYR A 89 2.60 -12.30 -16.57
C TYR A 89 3.26 -11.22 -15.70
N PRO A 90 3.26 -9.95 -16.11
CA PRO A 90 3.88 -8.89 -15.34
C PRO A 90 3.01 -8.51 -14.15
N GLY A 91 3.65 -8.19 -13.03
CA GLY A 91 2.99 -7.77 -11.81
C GLY A 91 3.72 -6.69 -11.03
N ILE A 92 3.10 -6.33 -9.91
CA ILE A 92 3.67 -5.47 -8.87
C ILE A 92 3.37 -6.15 -7.53
N ASP A 93 4.40 -6.20 -6.68
CA ASP A 93 4.29 -6.77 -5.35
C ASP A 93 4.47 -5.66 -4.33
N ILE A 94 3.69 -5.73 -3.26
CA ILE A 94 3.80 -4.87 -2.09
C ILE A 94 3.86 -5.78 -0.88
N THR A 95 5.03 -5.82 -0.24
CA THR A 95 5.34 -6.75 0.84
C THR A 95 5.74 -5.97 2.08
N ASP A 96 5.12 -6.26 3.23
CA ASP A 96 5.63 -5.75 4.49
C ASP A 96 6.92 -6.49 4.85
N ILE A 97 8.01 -5.75 5.00
CA ILE A 97 9.32 -6.29 5.41
C ILE A 97 9.68 -5.82 6.83
N GLY A 98 8.68 -5.30 7.57
CA GLY A 98 8.83 -4.79 8.92
C GLY A 98 8.99 -5.90 9.96
N SER A 99 9.91 -5.71 10.92
CA SER A 99 10.25 -6.75 11.90
C SER A 99 9.46 -6.70 13.22
N ASN A 100 8.64 -5.66 13.43
CA ASN A 100 8.14 -5.34 14.78
C ASN A 100 6.62 -5.40 14.94
N SER A 101 5.86 -5.46 13.85
CA SER A 101 4.39 -5.42 13.88
C SER A 101 3.88 -6.10 12.63
N HIS A 102 3.17 -7.21 12.80
CA HIS A 102 2.67 -8.01 11.69
C HIS A 102 1.43 -7.34 11.09
N ILE A 103 1.49 -7.03 9.80
CA ILE A 103 0.35 -6.53 9.06
C ILE A 103 0.00 -7.49 7.92
N ASP A 104 -1.27 -7.87 7.86
CA ASP A 104 -1.77 -8.77 6.83
C ASP A 104 -2.55 -8.00 5.79
N ALA A 105 -2.38 -8.41 4.54
CA ALA A 105 -3.29 -8.06 3.47
C ALA A 105 -4.73 -8.43 3.83
N THR A 106 -5.65 -7.48 3.70
CA THR A 106 -7.06 -7.70 4.02
C THR A 106 -7.85 -8.41 2.93
N GLY A 107 -7.26 -8.60 1.76
CA GLY A 107 -7.94 -9.00 0.54
C GLY A 107 -8.61 -7.86 -0.23
N TRP A 108 -8.65 -6.63 0.33
CA TRP A 108 -9.14 -5.46 -0.42
C TRP A 108 -8.03 -4.91 -1.32
N TYR A 109 -8.35 -4.73 -2.59
CA TYR A 109 -7.46 -4.12 -3.57
C TYR A 109 -8.22 -3.33 -4.63
N TYR A 110 -7.50 -2.48 -5.36
CA TYR A 110 -8.00 -1.76 -6.53
C TYR A 110 -6.89 -1.61 -7.58
N THR A 111 -7.18 -1.96 -8.84
CA THR A 111 -6.22 -1.85 -9.95
C THR A 111 -6.88 -1.54 -11.29
N ASN A 112 -6.16 -0.91 -12.21
CA ASN A 112 -6.49 -0.85 -13.63
C ASN A 112 -5.56 -1.68 -14.52
N LEU A 113 -4.76 -2.59 -13.94
CA LEU A 113 -4.04 -3.57 -14.74
C LEU A 113 -5.04 -4.40 -15.57
N PRO A 114 -4.79 -4.61 -16.87
CA PRO A 114 -5.70 -5.39 -17.71
C PRO A 114 -5.86 -6.80 -17.17
N ASN A 115 -7.10 -7.16 -16.84
CA ASN A 115 -7.45 -8.47 -16.26
C ASN A 115 -6.58 -8.78 -15.02
N GLY A 116 -6.54 -7.85 -14.06
CA GLY A 116 -5.75 -7.98 -12.84
C GLY A 116 -6.20 -9.14 -11.96
N LYS A 117 -5.26 -10.01 -11.59
CA LYS A 117 -5.43 -11.11 -10.64
C LYS A 117 -4.63 -10.76 -9.39
N PHE A 118 -5.36 -10.60 -8.29
CA PHE A 118 -4.78 -10.32 -6.98
C PHE A 118 -4.50 -11.63 -6.26
N ASP A 119 -3.37 -11.67 -5.57
CA ASP A 119 -2.98 -12.76 -4.69
C ASP A 119 -2.39 -12.25 -3.38
N THR A 120 -2.41 -13.11 -2.38
CA THR A 120 -1.81 -12.89 -1.07
C THR A 120 -1.06 -14.14 -0.68
N ASP A 121 0.23 -14.02 -0.41
CA ASP A 121 1.09 -15.16 -0.17
C ASP A 121 1.60 -15.20 1.27
N ASP A 122 1.78 -16.44 1.74
CA ASP A 122 2.40 -16.84 3.01
C ASP A 122 3.60 -17.72 2.64
N ASP A 123 4.66 -17.09 2.14
CA ASP A 123 5.81 -17.78 1.53
C ASP A 123 6.69 -18.51 2.54
N ASP A 124 6.62 -18.16 3.83
CA ASP A 124 7.36 -18.81 4.91
C ASP A 124 6.50 -19.75 5.78
N TRP A 125 5.23 -19.94 5.40
CA TRP A 125 4.23 -20.80 6.05
C TRP A 125 4.02 -20.45 7.53
N ASN A 126 4.14 -19.18 7.88
CA ASN A 126 3.92 -18.66 9.22
C ASN A 126 2.44 -18.29 9.47
N THR A 127 1.57 -18.46 8.47
CA THR A 127 0.14 -18.11 8.44
C THR A 127 -0.18 -16.62 8.32
N TRP A 128 0.80 -15.80 7.97
CA TRP A 128 0.67 -14.35 7.79
C TRP A 128 0.75 -14.00 6.31
N TYR A 129 -0.16 -13.13 5.88
CA TYR A 129 -0.26 -12.68 4.50
C TYR A 129 0.44 -11.32 4.35
N GLU A 130 1.75 -11.32 4.55
CA GLU A 130 2.60 -10.12 4.54
C GLU A 130 2.91 -9.62 3.12
N GLU A 131 2.74 -10.50 2.13
CA GLU A 131 2.94 -10.20 0.71
C GLU A 131 1.62 -10.07 -0.05
N THR A 132 1.58 -9.10 -0.96
CA THR A 132 0.48 -8.93 -1.91
C THR A 132 1.03 -8.79 -3.31
N GLU A 133 0.41 -9.51 -4.25
CA GLU A 133 0.75 -9.44 -5.66
C GLU A 133 -0.47 -9.00 -6.48
N ILE A 134 -0.25 -8.18 -7.49
CA ILE A 134 -1.20 -8.02 -8.60
C ILE A 134 -0.56 -8.38 -9.94
N THR A 135 -1.10 -9.39 -10.59
CA THR A 135 -0.64 -9.88 -11.90
C THR A 135 -1.57 -9.40 -13.02
N SER A 136 -1.05 -8.94 -14.15
CA SER A 136 -1.87 -8.67 -15.34
C SER A 136 -2.04 -9.93 -16.20
N LEU A 137 -3.25 -10.50 -16.24
CA LEU A 137 -3.53 -11.68 -17.06
C LEU A 137 -3.76 -11.37 -18.55
N SER A 138 -3.75 -10.09 -18.92
CA SER A 138 -3.86 -9.61 -20.30
C SER A 138 -2.70 -8.68 -20.66
N PRO A 139 -1.43 -9.14 -20.59
CA PRO A 139 -0.26 -8.28 -20.80
C PRO A 139 -0.21 -7.64 -22.19
N ASN A 140 -0.79 -8.31 -23.19
CA ASN A 140 -0.92 -7.77 -24.55
C ASN A 140 -1.79 -6.50 -24.63
N SER A 141 -2.67 -6.28 -23.66
CA SER A 141 -3.52 -5.08 -23.55
C SER A 141 -2.84 -3.92 -22.80
N MET A 142 -1.63 -4.11 -22.28
CA MET A 142 -0.88 -3.03 -21.65
C MET A 142 -0.34 -2.05 -22.70
N VAL A 143 -0.28 -0.77 -22.33
CA VAL A 143 0.04 0.38 -23.17
C VAL A 143 1.07 1.25 -22.47
N ALA A 144 2.11 1.64 -23.20
CA ALA A 144 3.19 2.46 -22.67
C ALA A 144 2.69 3.88 -22.33
N GLY A 145 3.25 4.47 -21.28
CA GLY A 145 2.90 5.81 -20.81
C GLY A 145 1.56 5.92 -20.06
N THR A 146 0.72 4.88 -20.09
CA THR A 146 -0.48 4.78 -19.25
C THR A 146 -0.09 4.74 -17.77
N THR A 147 -0.76 5.54 -16.94
CA THR A 147 -0.66 5.42 -15.48
C THR A 147 -1.45 4.20 -15.03
N TYR A 148 -0.74 3.19 -14.56
CA TYR A 148 -1.33 2.06 -13.86
C TYR A 148 -1.35 2.33 -12.36
N TYR A 149 -2.25 1.67 -11.64
CA TYR A 149 -2.29 1.71 -10.18
C TYR A 149 -2.54 0.33 -9.58
N PHE A 150 -2.04 0.17 -8.35
CA PHE A 150 -2.30 -0.95 -7.47
C PHE A 150 -2.43 -0.40 -6.06
N ASP A 151 -3.66 -0.39 -5.56
CA ASP A 151 -3.96 0.03 -4.21
C ASP A 151 -4.35 -1.22 -3.42
N VAL A 152 -3.88 -1.30 -2.18
CA VAL A 152 -4.11 -2.45 -1.31
C VAL A 152 -4.27 -2.01 0.14
N GLU A 153 -5.07 -2.74 0.90
CA GLU A 153 -5.30 -2.48 2.33
C GLU A 153 -4.70 -3.60 3.16
N PHE A 154 -3.86 -3.20 4.11
CA PHE A 154 -3.30 -4.04 5.17
C PHE A 154 -3.98 -3.73 6.50
N ARG A 155 -3.95 -4.68 7.42
CA ARG A 155 -4.38 -4.48 8.81
C ARG A 155 -3.37 -5.10 9.75
N GLU A 156 -3.23 -4.50 10.93
CA GLU A 156 -2.50 -5.16 12.00
C GLU A 156 -3.21 -6.44 12.45
N MET A 157 -2.46 -7.54 12.56
CA MET A 157 -2.95 -8.78 13.14
C MET A 157 -2.44 -8.90 14.57
N TYR A 158 -3.36 -9.18 15.49
CA TYR A 158 -3.03 -9.50 16.87
C TYR A 158 -3.19 -11.00 17.07
N GLY A 159 -2.25 -11.64 17.76
CA GLY A 159 -2.50 -12.95 18.36
C GLY A 159 -3.68 -12.86 19.34
N GLU A 160 -4.32 -13.99 19.62
CA GLU A 160 -5.48 -14.10 20.54
C GLU A 160 -5.22 -13.48 21.94
N TYR A 161 -3.95 -13.29 22.31
CA TYR A 161 -3.49 -12.76 23.59
C TYR A 161 -2.74 -11.43 23.50
N ASP A 162 -2.59 -10.86 22.31
CA ASP A 162 -1.84 -9.62 22.15
C ASP A 162 -2.73 -8.41 22.43
N VAL A 163 -2.21 -7.50 23.25
CA VAL A 163 -2.84 -6.19 23.46
C VAL A 163 -2.55 -5.37 22.21
N PRO A 164 -3.56 -4.72 21.61
CA PRO A 164 -3.33 -3.85 20.48
C PRO A 164 -2.20 -2.86 20.74
N ASP A 165 -1.14 -2.92 19.92
CA ASP A 165 -0.08 -1.94 20.01
C ASP A 165 -0.66 -0.56 19.68
N LYS A 166 -0.31 0.44 20.49
CA LYS A 166 -0.90 1.78 20.36
C LYS A 166 -0.37 2.56 19.15
N SER A 167 0.65 2.02 18.52
CA SER A 167 1.33 2.57 17.35
C SER A 167 2.24 1.49 16.82
N PHE A 168 2.20 1.25 15.52
CA PHE A 168 3.13 0.36 14.86
C PHE A 168 3.74 1.03 13.63
N SER A 169 4.89 0.53 13.22
CA SER A 169 5.66 1.10 12.12
C SER A 169 6.47 0.02 11.45
N GLY A 170 6.54 0.10 10.14
CA GLY A 170 7.31 -0.84 9.34
C GLY A 170 7.66 -0.22 8.00
N THR A 171 7.93 -1.08 7.02
CA THR A 171 8.34 -0.68 5.68
C THR A 171 7.74 -1.64 4.69
N PHE A 172 7.06 -1.11 3.69
CA PHE A 172 6.76 -1.90 2.50
C PHE A 172 7.92 -1.85 1.53
N GLU A 173 8.32 -3.01 1.04
CA GLU A 173 9.08 -3.14 -0.19
C GLU A 173 8.10 -3.22 -1.37
N VAL A 174 8.41 -2.49 -2.44
CA VAL A 174 7.62 -2.52 -3.68
C VAL A 174 8.49 -3.10 -4.78
N ASN A 175 8.02 -4.19 -5.37
CA ASN A 175 8.71 -4.95 -6.41
C ASN A 175 7.93 -4.89 -7.73
N THR A 176 8.64 -5.10 -8.84
CA THR A 176 8.02 -5.54 -10.08
C THR A 176 8.30 -7.01 -10.26
N SER A 177 7.28 -7.77 -10.63
CA SER A 177 7.30 -9.22 -10.74
C SER A 177 7.02 -9.69 -12.16
N GLU A 178 7.49 -10.90 -12.44
CA GLU A 178 7.01 -11.78 -13.49
C GLU A 178 6.54 -13.07 -12.84
N SER A 179 5.34 -13.50 -13.21
CA SER A 179 4.66 -14.63 -12.57
C SER A 179 4.27 -15.68 -13.59
N GLU A 180 4.31 -16.94 -13.18
CA GLU A 180 3.86 -18.09 -13.96
C GLU A 180 2.55 -18.64 -13.41
N ALA A 181 1.66 -19.13 -14.29
CA ALA A 181 0.44 -19.79 -13.85
C ALA A 181 0.75 -21.12 -13.14
N ALA A 182 0.36 -21.24 -11.88
CA ALA A 182 0.51 -22.42 -11.04
C ALA A 182 -0.88 -22.92 -10.60
N GLY A 183 -1.57 -23.64 -11.50
CA GLY A 183 -2.93 -24.11 -11.23
C GLY A 183 -3.94 -22.95 -11.21
N SER A 184 -4.42 -22.57 -10.03
CA SER A 184 -5.34 -21.45 -9.83
C SER A 184 -4.67 -20.14 -9.42
N GLU A 185 -3.37 -20.20 -9.14
CA GLU A 185 -2.54 -19.11 -8.62
C GLU A 185 -1.51 -18.68 -9.66
N TYR A 186 -0.85 -17.57 -9.39
CA TYR A 186 0.23 -17.03 -10.22
C TYR A 186 1.42 -16.78 -9.31
N ASN A 187 2.46 -17.60 -9.47
CA ASN A 187 3.61 -17.54 -8.58
C ASN A 187 4.66 -16.62 -9.19
N THR A 188 5.14 -15.65 -8.41
CA THR A 188 6.28 -14.83 -8.79
C THR A 188 7.52 -15.70 -8.99
N VAL A 189 8.12 -15.63 -10.19
CA VAL A 189 9.36 -16.36 -10.55
C VAL A 189 10.57 -15.43 -10.66
N HIS A 190 10.34 -14.18 -11.03
CA HIS A 190 11.38 -13.16 -11.16
C HIS A 190 10.88 -11.84 -10.61
N PHE A 191 11.68 -11.17 -9.78
CA PHE A 191 11.32 -9.86 -9.26
C PHE A 191 12.53 -8.92 -9.22
N SER A 192 12.23 -7.63 -9.24
CA SER A 192 13.20 -6.56 -9.04
C SER A 192 12.61 -5.45 -8.18
N ARG A 193 13.38 -5.00 -7.19
CA ARG A 193 12.96 -3.92 -6.31
C ARG A 193 12.86 -2.57 -7.01
N LEU A 194 11.73 -1.90 -6.81
CA LEU A 194 11.44 -0.56 -7.28
C LEU A 194 11.76 0.48 -6.21
N THR A 195 11.20 0.31 -5.01
CA THR A 195 11.40 1.25 -3.89
C THR A 195 10.96 0.66 -2.55
N ASN A 196 11.26 1.38 -1.46
CA ASN A 196 10.72 1.11 -0.13
C ASN A 196 9.93 2.34 0.35
N VAL A 197 8.89 2.11 1.15
CA VAL A 197 8.11 3.17 1.80
C VAL A 197 7.81 2.78 3.24
N GLY A 198 8.16 3.68 4.16
CA GLY A 198 7.82 3.48 5.57
C GLY A 198 6.33 3.64 5.81
N TYR A 199 5.88 3.22 6.99
CA TYR A 199 4.59 3.61 7.53
C TYR A 199 4.70 3.76 9.05
N THR A 200 3.78 4.53 9.60
CA THR A 200 3.60 4.64 11.05
C THR A 200 2.13 4.88 11.31
N THR A 201 1.54 4.11 12.20
CA THR A 201 0.22 4.35 12.76
C THR A 201 0.39 4.98 14.14
N THR A 202 -0.51 5.88 14.49
CA THR A 202 -0.52 6.54 15.82
C THR A 202 -1.96 6.63 16.29
N GLN A 203 -2.23 6.17 17.51
CA GLN A 203 -3.44 6.51 18.28
C GLN A 203 -3.45 7.97 18.74
#